data_AF-A0A498P7U4-F1
#
_entry.id   AF-A0A498P7U4-F1
#
_cell.length_a   1.000
_cell.length_b   1.000
_cell.length_c   1.000
_cell.angle_alpha   90.00
_cell.angle_beta   90.00
_cell.angle_gamma   90.00
#
_symmetry.space_group_name_H-M   'P 1'
#
loop_
_entity.id
_entity.type
_entity.pdbx_description
1 polymer ?
#
loop_
_entity_poly.entity_id
_entity_poly.type
_entity_poly.pdbx_seq_one_letter_code
_entity_poly.pdbx_strand_id
1 'polypeptide(L)'
;MIFLSENINKFLGLTQVELTGHSIFDFTHPCDHEEIRENLSLKAGMGKKGKELSTERDFFMRMKCTVTNRGRTVNLKSASWKVLHCTGHLKVYNGCPARVLCGFKEPPLTCVVMMCEPIAHPSNIDTPLDSKTFLSRHSMDMKFTYCDDRI
;
A
#
# COMPACT_ATOMS: atom_id res chain seq x y z
N MET A 1 8.45 -7.20 -6.00
CA MET A 1 7.02 -7.23 -6.32
C MET A 1 6.82 -8.29 -7.38
N ILE A 2 6.11 -9.37 -7.06
CA ILE A 2 5.99 -10.53 -7.95
C ILE A 2 4.80 -10.43 -8.93
N PHE A 3 3.82 -9.61 -8.60
CA PHE A 3 2.63 -9.37 -9.42
C PHE A 3 2.06 -8.00 -9.06
N LEU A 4 1.62 -7.25 -10.07
CA LEU A 4 0.78 -6.05 -9.95
C LEU A 4 -0.31 -6.13 -11.03
N SER A 5 -1.48 -5.57 -10.79
CA SER A 5 -2.56 -5.53 -11.79
C SER A 5 -2.28 -4.48 -12.88
N GLU A 6 -2.77 -4.71 -14.10
CA GLU A 6 -2.54 -3.82 -15.26
C GLU A 6 -3.05 -2.38 -15.03
N ASN A 7 -4.09 -2.22 -14.21
CA ASN A 7 -4.68 -0.92 -13.90
C ASN A 7 -3.75 0.00 -13.07
N ILE A 8 -2.59 -0.47 -12.59
CA ILE A 8 -1.62 0.36 -11.86
C ILE A 8 -1.14 1.58 -12.66
N ASN A 9 -1.01 1.44 -13.98
CA ASN A 9 -0.63 2.53 -14.87
C ASN A 9 -1.61 3.71 -14.78
N LYS A 10 -2.92 3.43 -14.61
CA LYS A 10 -3.94 4.47 -14.46
C LYS A 10 -3.72 5.33 -13.20
N PHE A 11 -3.22 4.73 -12.13
CA PHE A 11 -3.12 5.38 -10.82
C PHE A 11 -1.74 5.96 -10.53
N LEU A 12 -0.67 5.29 -10.95
CA LEU A 12 0.71 5.69 -10.67
C LEU A 12 1.48 6.14 -11.92
N GLY A 13 1.00 5.85 -13.13
CA GLY A 13 1.72 6.13 -14.39
C GLY A 13 2.90 5.21 -14.67
N LEU A 14 3.16 4.26 -13.78
CA LEU A 14 4.14 3.20 -13.94
C LEU A 14 3.41 1.95 -14.41
N THR A 15 3.97 1.27 -15.41
CA THR A 15 3.37 0.06 -15.97
C THR A 15 3.68 -1.16 -15.11
N GLN A 16 2.87 -2.22 -15.25
CA GLN A 16 3.13 -3.50 -14.60
C GLN A 16 4.52 -4.05 -14.97
N VAL A 17 4.94 -3.88 -16.23
CA VAL A 17 6.23 -4.37 -16.76
C VAL A 17 7.41 -3.67 -16.10
N GLU A 18 7.33 -2.37 -15.84
CA GLU A 18 8.40 -1.59 -15.18
C GLU A 18 8.56 -1.93 -13.69
N LEU A 19 7.53 -2.49 -13.06
CA LEU A 19 7.49 -2.73 -11.61
C LEU A 19 7.69 -4.20 -11.23
N THR A 20 7.24 -5.11 -12.08
CA THR A 20 7.28 -6.55 -11.80
C THR A 20 8.73 -7.02 -11.71
N GLY A 21 9.03 -7.81 -10.67
CA GLY A 21 10.38 -8.30 -10.38
C GLY A 21 11.25 -7.37 -9.54
N HIS A 22 10.93 -6.07 -9.47
CA HIS A 22 11.72 -5.11 -8.69
C HIS A 22 11.35 -5.07 -7.21
N SER A 23 12.26 -4.56 -6.36
CA SER A 23 12.00 -4.37 -4.94
C SER A 23 10.92 -3.31 -4.72
N ILE A 24 10.00 -3.53 -3.77
CA ILE A 24 9.02 -2.50 -3.40
C ILE A 24 9.69 -1.23 -2.87
N PHE A 25 10.83 -1.38 -2.18
CA PHE A 25 11.60 -0.29 -1.57
C PHE A 25 12.23 0.66 -2.59
N ASP A 26 12.36 0.25 -3.86
CA ASP A 26 12.85 1.13 -4.93
C ASP A 26 11.80 2.16 -5.37
N PHE A 27 10.53 1.89 -5.04
CA PHE A 27 9.37 2.68 -5.47
C PHE A 27 8.59 3.31 -4.32
N THR A 28 8.94 3.01 -3.07
CA THR A 28 8.28 3.59 -1.89
C THR A 28 9.16 4.62 -1.17
N HIS A 29 8.52 5.55 -0.45
CA HIS A 29 9.22 6.59 0.27
C HIS A 29 10.07 6.00 1.41
N PRO A 30 11.35 6.40 1.59
CA PRO A 30 12.25 5.80 2.58
C PRO A 30 11.73 5.81 4.03
N CYS A 31 11.03 6.87 4.44
CA CYS A 31 10.45 6.95 5.78
C CYS A 31 9.34 5.90 6.04
N ASP A 32 8.78 5.28 4.99
CA ASP A 32 7.73 4.26 5.12
C ASP A 32 8.33 2.84 5.10
N HIS A 33 9.64 2.69 4.86
CA HIS A 33 10.26 1.38 4.65
C HIS A 33 10.19 0.48 5.89
N GLU A 34 10.27 1.05 7.09
CA GLU A 34 10.14 0.28 8.32
C GLU A 34 8.73 -0.29 8.49
N GLU A 35 7.71 0.56 8.33
CA GLU A 35 6.31 0.15 8.40
C GLU A 35 5.96 -0.89 7.33
N ILE A 36 6.46 -0.72 6.10
CA ILE A 36 6.30 -1.71 5.04
C ILE A 36 6.96 -3.03 5.44
N ARG A 37 8.18 -3.01 5.99
CA ARG A 37 8.88 -4.23 6.42
C ARG A 37 8.11 -4.96 7.52
N GLU A 38 7.58 -4.24 8.48
CA GLU A 38 6.74 -4.82 9.54
C GLU A 38 5.47 -5.48 8.96
N ASN A 39 4.83 -4.84 7.98
CA ASN A 39 3.62 -5.36 7.34
C ASN A 39 3.90 -6.57 6.43
N LEU A 40 5.08 -6.64 5.80
CA LEU A 40 5.51 -7.79 5.00
C LEU A 40 5.99 -8.98 5.85
N SER A 41 6.26 -8.77 7.14
CA SER A 41 6.80 -9.79 8.02
C SER A 41 5.70 -10.61 8.71
N LEU A 42 5.97 -11.89 8.93
CA LEU A 42 5.23 -12.69 9.90
C LEU A 42 5.60 -12.20 11.29
N LYS A 43 4.68 -11.56 12.00
CA LYS A 43 4.83 -11.38 13.44
C LYS A 43 4.73 -12.76 14.07
N ALA A 44 5.86 -13.43 14.29
CA ALA A 44 5.91 -14.59 15.17
C ALA A 44 5.52 -14.09 16.56
N GLY A 45 4.27 -14.29 16.95
CA GLY A 45 3.83 -13.99 18.30
C GLY A 45 4.71 -14.77 19.27
N MET A 46 5.62 -14.08 19.96
CA MET A 46 6.47 -14.63 21.03
C MET A 46 5.63 -14.86 22.31
N GLY A 47 4.42 -15.39 22.14
CA GLY A 47 3.41 -15.57 23.16
C GLY A 47 2.97 -17.02 23.22
N LYS A 48 3.31 -17.67 24.33
CA LYS A 48 2.77 -18.96 24.74
C LYS A 48 1.25 -18.99 24.51
N LYS A 49 0.77 -20.05 23.83
CA LYS A 49 -0.63 -20.48 23.66
C LYS A 49 -1.55 -19.50 22.88
N GLY A 50 -1.84 -19.88 21.63
CA GLY A 50 -3.22 -19.87 21.12
C GLY A 50 -3.83 -18.55 20.63
N LYS A 51 -3.05 -17.50 20.33
CA LYS A 51 -3.57 -16.39 19.53
C LYS A 51 -3.32 -16.66 18.05
N GLU A 52 -4.41 -16.80 17.30
CA GLU A 52 -4.42 -16.81 15.84
C GLU A 52 -3.60 -15.59 15.33
N LEU A 53 -2.59 -15.86 14.49
CA LEU A 53 -1.75 -14.80 13.94
C LEU A 53 -2.62 -13.98 12.99
N SER A 54 -2.84 -12.69 13.30
CA SER A 54 -3.56 -11.82 12.37
C SER A 54 -2.76 -11.70 11.08
N THR A 55 -3.35 -12.22 10.01
CA THR A 55 -2.82 -12.12 8.65
C THR A 55 -3.25 -10.83 7.97
N GLU A 56 -4.28 -10.15 8.50
CA GLU A 56 -4.79 -8.89 7.98
C GLU A 56 -3.73 -7.79 8.05
N ARG A 57 -3.67 -6.98 6.99
CA ARG A 57 -2.79 -5.83 6.85
C ARG A 57 -3.62 -4.66 6.39
N ASP A 58 -3.49 -3.54 7.09
CA ASP A 58 -4.16 -2.28 6.80
C ASP A 58 -3.20 -1.15 7.18
N PHE A 59 -2.65 -0.48 6.19
CA PHE A 59 -1.66 0.58 6.39
C PHE A 59 -1.62 1.53 5.18
N PHE A 60 -0.88 2.62 5.32
CA PHE A 60 -0.66 3.57 4.23
C PHE A 60 0.80 3.52 3.79
N MET A 61 1.05 3.70 2.48
CA MET A 61 2.39 3.90 1.97
C MET A 61 2.44 4.95 0.88
N ARG A 62 3.57 5.67 0.80
CA ARG A 62 3.85 6.57 -0.32
C ARG A 62 4.60 5.83 -1.40
N MET A 63 4.04 5.79 -2.60
CA MET A 63 4.65 5.20 -3.79
C MET A 63 4.92 6.26 -4.87
N LYS A 64 5.97 6.06 -5.67
CA LYS A 64 6.31 6.92 -6.80
C LYS A 64 5.15 6.97 -7.80
N CYS A 65 4.77 8.17 -8.21
CA CYS A 65 3.74 8.44 -9.20
C CYS A 65 4.27 9.39 -10.28
N THR A 66 4.24 8.93 -11.52
CA THR A 66 4.62 9.67 -12.72
C THR A 66 3.42 10.33 -13.41
N VAL A 67 2.19 10.10 -12.94
CA VAL A 67 1.00 10.85 -13.41
C VAL A 67 0.78 12.07 -12.52
N THR A 68 0.69 13.24 -13.16
CA THR A 68 0.34 14.50 -12.50
C THR A 68 -1.16 14.61 -12.28
N ASN A 69 -1.60 15.53 -11.41
CA ASN A 69 -3.04 15.79 -11.16
C ASN A 69 -3.80 16.25 -12.42
N ARG A 70 -3.10 16.68 -13.48
CA ARG A 70 -3.67 17.05 -14.78
C ARG A 70 -3.61 15.92 -15.82
N GLY A 71 -3.26 14.70 -15.41
CA GLY A 71 -3.18 13.52 -16.29
C GLY A 71 -1.94 13.47 -17.19
N ARG A 72 -0.97 14.37 -17.03
CA ARG A 72 0.30 14.33 -17.80
C ARG A 72 1.29 13.36 -17.16
N THR A 73 1.99 12.58 -17.99
CA THR A 73 3.07 11.69 -17.58
C THR A 73 4.39 12.45 -17.47
N VAL A 74 5.14 12.23 -16.39
CA VAL A 74 6.49 12.72 -16.16
C VAL A 74 7.49 11.56 -16.09
N ASN A 75 8.77 11.86 -16.18
CA ASN A 75 9.81 10.85 -16.00
C ASN A 75 9.91 10.40 -14.52
N LEU A 76 10.56 9.26 -14.29
CA LEU A 76 10.73 8.69 -12.95
C LEU A 76 11.53 9.58 -11.98
N LYS A 77 12.47 10.41 -12.48
CA LYS A 77 13.27 11.33 -11.65
C LYS A 77 12.43 12.51 -11.14
N SER A 78 11.36 12.85 -11.83
CA SER A 78 10.39 13.89 -11.48
C SER A 78 9.12 13.31 -10.85
N ALA A 79 9.12 12.03 -10.48
CA ALA A 79 7.97 11.38 -9.87
C ALA A 79 7.61 12.04 -8.54
N SER A 80 6.31 12.22 -8.34
CA SER A 80 5.73 12.64 -7.07
C SER A 80 5.49 11.45 -6.14
N TRP A 81 5.22 11.71 -4.86
CA TRP A 81 4.80 10.69 -3.91
C TRP A 81 3.28 10.67 -3.80
N LYS A 82 2.65 9.54 -4.11
CA LYS A 82 1.21 9.33 -3.94
C LYS A 82 0.96 8.38 -2.77
N VAL A 83 0.06 8.75 -1.87
CA VAL A 83 -0.36 7.90 -0.76
C VAL A 83 -1.34 6.85 -1.25
N LEU A 84 -1.09 5.60 -0.90
CA LEU A 84 -1.94 4.45 -1.17
C LEU A 84 -2.41 3.86 0.16
N HIS A 85 -3.72 3.62 0.28
CA HIS A 85 -4.31 2.79 1.31
C HIS A 85 -4.15 1.32 0.91
N CYS A 86 -3.51 0.51 1.75
CA CYS A 86 -3.15 -0.86 1.43
C CYS A 86 -3.85 -1.82 2.38
N THR A 87 -4.83 -2.57 1.87
CA THR A 87 -5.59 -3.57 2.64
C THR A 87 -5.39 -4.95 2.06
N GLY A 88 -5.13 -5.95 2.90
CA GLY A 88 -4.91 -7.30 2.41
C GLY A 88 -4.53 -8.32 3.47
N HIS A 89 -3.91 -9.42 3.03
CA HIS A 89 -3.52 -10.52 3.91
C HIS A 89 -2.12 -11.04 3.59
N LEU A 90 -1.42 -11.42 4.66
CA LEU A 90 -0.18 -12.18 4.61
C LEU A 90 -0.50 -13.67 4.47
N LYS A 91 0.07 -14.33 3.47
CA LYS A 91 -0.14 -15.75 3.16
C LYS A 91 1.18 -16.50 3.22
N VAL A 92 1.19 -17.57 4.01
CA VAL A 92 2.35 -18.43 4.21
C VAL A 92 2.17 -19.69 3.36
N TYR A 93 3.14 -19.93 2.49
CA TYR A 93 3.26 -21.16 1.73
C TYR A 93 4.35 -22.01 2.37
N ASN A 94 3.91 -23.07 3.04
CA ASN A 94 4.82 -24.14 3.43
C ASN A 94 5.24 -24.82 2.13
N GLY A 95 6.49 -24.62 1.71
CA GLY A 95 7.04 -25.28 0.53
C GLY A 95 6.92 -26.80 0.64
N CYS A 96 7.06 -27.47 -0.52
CA CYS A 96 7.19 -28.91 -0.67
C CYS A 96 7.99 -29.57 0.48
N PRO A 97 7.71 -30.86 0.82
CA PRO A 97 8.47 -31.56 1.85
C PRO A 97 9.97 -31.37 1.59
N ALA A 98 10.65 -30.83 2.61
CA ALA A 98 12.00 -30.30 2.52
C ALA A 98 12.89 -31.19 1.65
N ARG A 99 13.39 -30.65 0.53
CA ARG A 99 14.57 -31.25 -0.10
C ARG A 99 15.71 -30.97 0.87
N VAL A 100 16.01 -31.94 1.73
CA VAL A 100 17.14 -31.89 2.65
C VAL A 100 18.42 -32.01 1.82
N LEU A 101 18.83 -30.91 1.20
CA LEU A 101 20.21 -30.72 0.80
C LEU A 101 20.91 -30.05 1.99
N CYS A 102 21.88 -30.76 2.56
CA CYS A 102 22.83 -30.19 3.52
C CYS A 102 22.25 -29.75 4.88
N GLY A 103 21.03 -30.17 5.27
CA GLY A 103 20.47 -29.87 6.60
C GLY A 103 19.89 -28.45 6.77
N PHE A 104 19.85 -27.65 5.71
CA PHE A 104 19.15 -26.35 5.74
C PHE A 104 17.65 -26.55 5.52
N LYS A 105 16.84 -26.15 6.50
CA LYS A 105 15.39 -25.97 6.29
C LYS A 105 15.18 -24.64 5.58
N GLU A 106 14.71 -24.65 4.34
CA GLU A 106 14.27 -23.43 3.69
C GLU A 106 13.14 -22.79 4.51
N PRO A 107 13.19 -21.47 4.77
CA PRO A 107 12.10 -20.79 5.45
C PRO A 107 10.83 -20.84 4.58
N PRO A 108 9.64 -20.93 5.19
CA PRO A 108 8.39 -20.93 4.44
C PRO A 108 8.24 -19.64 3.63
N LEU A 109 7.81 -19.78 2.38
CA LEU A 109 7.67 -18.66 1.47
C LEU A 109 6.45 -17.84 1.90
N THR A 110 6.67 -16.57 2.20
CA THR A 110 5.59 -15.68 2.66
C THR A 110 5.34 -14.63 1.59
N CYS A 111 4.08 -14.42 1.22
CA CYS A 111 3.69 -13.34 0.34
C CYS A 111 2.58 -12.49 0.96
N VAL A 112 2.53 -11.22 0.61
CA VAL A 112 1.37 -10.37 0.92
C VAL A 112 0.57 -10.17 -0.35
N VAL A 113 -0.73 -10.37 -0.23
CA VAL A 113 -1.71 -10.02 -1.26
C VAL A 113 -2.49 -8.84 -0.73
N MET A 114 -2.43 -7.71 -1.42
CA MET A 114 -3.06 -6.46 -1.00
C MET A 114 -3.72 -5.74 -2.18
N MET A 115 -4.82 -5.06 -1.87
CA MET A 115 -5.45 -4.05 -2.71
C MET A 115 -4.93 -2.68 -2.27
N CYS A 116 -4.43 -1.90 -3.23
CA CYS A 116 -3.85 -0.59 -2.98
C CYS A 116 -4.67 0.49 -3.67
N GLU A 117 -5.34 1.33 -2.89
CA GLU A 117 -6.25 2.37 -3.39
C GLU A 117 -5.64 3.77 -3.16
N PRO A 118 -5.57 4.64 -4.19
CA PRO A 118 -5.10 6.00 -4.00
C PRO A 118 -6.14 6.83 -3.26
N ILE A 119 -5.68 7.67 -2.32
CA ILE A 119 -6.56 8.62 -1.64
C ILE A 119 -6.95 9.74 -2.60
N ALA A 120 -8.26 9.94 -2.79
CA ALA A 120 -8.77 11.03 -3.61
C ALA A 120 -8.38 12.39 -3.02
N HIS A 121 -7.80 13.26 -3.85
CA HIS A 121 -7.48 14.61 -3.42
C HIS A 121 -8.77 15.44 -3.33
N PRO A 122 -9.01 16.23 -2.26
CA PRO A 122 -10.25 16.98 -2.09
C PRO A 122 -10.54 17.99 -3.21
N SER A 123 -9.50 18.50 -3.89
CA SER A 123 -9.66 19.36 -5.07
C SER A 123 -10.07 18.63 -6.35
N ASN A 124 -10.01 17.30 -6.36
CA ASN A 124 -10.28 16.42 -7.50
C ASN A 124 -11.38 15.41 -7.14
N ILE A 125 -12.40 15.85 -6.38
CA ILE A 125 -13.57 15.02 -6.11
C ILE A 125 -14.41 15.02 -7.40
N ASP A 126 -14.14 14.05 -8.28
CA ASP A 126 -14.84 13.86 -9.55
C ASP A 126 -16.29 13.36 -9.36
N THR A 127 -16.62 12.84 -8.17
CA THR A 127 -17.95 12.30 -7.83
C THR A 127 -18.73 13.23 -6.92
N PRO A 128 -19.98 13.62 -7.26
CA PRO A 128 -20.80 14.43 -6.37
C PRO A 128 -20.99 13.72 -5.02
N LEU A 129 -20.74 14.46 -3.94
CA LEU A 129 -20.99 13.98 -2.59
C LEU A 129 -22.50 13.78 -2.40
N ASP A 130 -22.90 12.64 -1.84
CA ASP A 130 -24.30 12.36 -1.55
C ASP A 130 -24.80 13.22 -0.37
N SER A 131 -26.09 13.08 -0.04
CA SER A 131 -26.68 13.79 1.11
C SER A 131 -26.20 13.25 2.47
N LYS A 132 -25.41 12.16 2.49
CA LYS A 132 -24.85 11.54 3.70
C LYS A 132 -23.38 11.90 3.89
N THR A 133 -22.79 12.66 2.97
CA THR A 133 -21.39 13.06 2.99
C THR A 133 -21.28 14.58 3.00
N PHE A 134 -20.64 15.13 4.03
CA PHE A 134 -20.37 16.56 4.17
C PHE A 134 -18.87 16.83 4.14
N LEU A 135 -18.49 18.07 3.80
CA LEU A 135 -17.10 18.52 3.80
C LEU A 135 -16.83 19.39 5.03
N SER A 136 -15.71 19.13 5.71
CA SER A 136 -15.15 20.02 6.71
C SER A 136 -13.69 20.33 6.37
N ARG A 137 -13.22 21.52 6.77
CA ARG A 137 -11.82 21.94 6.64
C ARG A 137 -11.28 22.29 8.01
N HIS A 138 -10.06 21.84 8.29
CA HIS A 138 -9.43 22.02 9.58
C HIS A 138 -8.03 22.64 9.44
N SER A 139 -7.57 23.32 10.48
CA SER A 139 -6.15 23.58 10.70
C SER A 139 -5.39 22.29 11.06
N MET A 140 -4.06 22.34 11.08
CA MET A 140 -3.22 21.17 11.34
C MET A 140 -3.41 20.57 12.75
N ASP A 141 -3.95 21.33 13.69
CA ASP A 141 -4.35 20.88 15.04
C ASP A 141 -5.83 20.43 15.09
N MET A 142 -6.43 20.16 13.94
CA MET A 142 -7.79 19.65 13.74
C MET A 142 -8.93 20.59 14.16
N LYS A 143 -8.66 21.87 14.43
CA LYS A 143 -9.72 22.86 14.68
C LYS A 143 -10.45 23.22 13.39
N PHE A 144 -11.78 23.34 13.47
CA PHE A 144 -12.61 23.71 12.33
C PHE A 144 -12.28 25.10 11.81
N THR A 145 -12.17 25.21 10.49
CA THR A 145 -12.02 26.47 9.74
C THR A 145 -13.17 26.68 8.75
N TYR A 146 -13.82 25.59 8.35
CA TYR A 146 -15.02 25.56 7.52
C TYR A 146 -15.77 24.25 7.74
N CYS A 147 -17.09 24.29 7.61
CA CYS A 147 -17.96 23.13 7.59
C CYS A 147 -19.14 23.43 6.65
N ASP A 148 -19.59 22.44 5.88
CA ASP A 148 -20.81 22.57 5.10
C ASP A 148 -22.02 22.86 6.01
N ASP A 149 -22.97 23.67 5.52
CA ASP A 149 -24.23 23.97 6.22
C ASP A 149 -25.20 22.79 6.29
N ARG A 150 -24.85 21.63 5.70
CA ARG A 150 -25.70 20.43 5.61
C ARG A 150 -25.71 19.59 6.89
N ILE A 151 -25.12 20.09 7.97
CA ILE A 151 -25.07 19.46 9.31
C ILE A 151 -26.31 19.83 10.12
#